data_AF-A0A7X8HTK1-F1
#
_entry.id   AF-A0A7X8HTK1-F1
#
_cell.length_a   1.000
_cell.length_b   1.000
_cell.length_c   1.000
_cell.angle_alpha   90.00
_cell.angle_beta   90.00
_cell.angle_gamma   90.00
#
_symmetry.space_group_name_H-M   'P 1'
#
loop_
_entity.id
_entity.type
_entity.pdbx_description
1 polymer ?
#
loop_
_entity_poly.entity_id
_entity_poly.type
_entity_poly.pdbx_seq_one_letter_code
_entity_poly.pdbx_strand_id
1 'polypeptide(L)'
;MPFFRKPRYKSFDEQVNGRKLISRSYKGTRPIDVNKIVGSVGRCHNGQCESIDKNSQRYKNIKKALESLKVLPAIKVYVVDNEYYIVDGHHRVEASKEIGMEFLDAEIIEFKYH
;
A
#
# COMPACT_ATOMS: atom_id res chain seq x y z
N MET A 1 15.79 -3.40 27.60
CA MET A 1 14.49 -3.84 27.03
C MET A 1 14.54 -3.68 25.52
N PRO A 2 14.20 -4.69 24.69
CA PRO A 2 14.23 -4.50 23.25
C PRO A 2 12.99 -3.70 22.84
N PHE A 3 13.24 -2.57 22.18
CA PHE A 3 12.21 -1.78 21.51
C PHE A 3 11.68 -2.59 20.32
N PHE A 4 10.60 -3.35 20.52
CA PHE A 4 9.80 -3.87 19.41
C PHE A 4 9.16 -2.67 18.70
N ARG A 5 9.85 -2.12 17.69
CA ARG A 5 9.22 -1.21 16.73
C ARG A 5 8.08 -1.98 16.07
N LYS A 6 6.83 -1.58 16.31
CA LYS A 6 5.69 -2.12 15.57
C LYS A 6 5.99 -1.99 14.07
N PRO A 7 5.79 -3.05 13.27
CA PRO A 7 6.02 -2.99 11.85
C PRO A 7 5.12 -1.90 11.25
N ARG A 8 5.70 -1.02 10.43
CA ARG A 8 4.99 0.12 9.81
C ARG A 8 3.91 -0.34 8.82
N TYR A 9 3.97 -1.59 8.35
CA TYR A 9 2.99 -2.23 7.48
C TYR A 9 2.82 -3.70 7.89
N LYS A 10 1.57 -4.19 7.91
CA LYS A 10 1.21 -5.61 8.07
C LYS A 10 1.53 -6.40 6.80
N SER A 11 1.94 -7.66 6.94
CA SER A 11 2.04 -8.57 5.80
C SER A 11 0.66 -9.08 5.42
N PHE A 12 0.30 -8.96 4.14
CA PHE A 12 -0.94 -9.57 3.63
C PHE A 12 -0.90 -11.09 3.81
N ASP A 13 0.21 -11.73 3.44
CA ASP A 13 0.36 -13.18 3.50
C ASP A 13 0.13 -13.73 4.92
N GLU A 14 0.62 -13.05 5.97
CA GLU A 14 0.33 -13.40 7.36
C GLU A 14 -1.16 -13.25 7.73
N GLN A 15 -1.83 -12.21 7.23
CA GLN A 15 -3.26 -11.97 7.50
C GLN A 15 -4.15 -13.03 6.85
N VAL A 16 -3.80 -13.50 5.65
CA VAL A 16 -4.53 -14.58 4.96
C VAL A 16 -4.01 -15.97 5.30
N ASN A 17 -2.89 -16.11 6.01
CA ASN A 17 -2.37 -17.40 6.43
C ASN A 17 -3.39 -18.12 7.34
N GLY A 18 -3.75 -19.34 6.99
CA GLY A 18 -4.77 -20.13 7.69
C GLY A 18 -6.23 -19.74 7.40
N ARG A 19 -6.49 -18.66 6.66
CA ARG A 19 -7.84 -18.27 6.23
C ARG A 19 -8.02 -18.61 4.74
N LYS A 20 -9.02 -19.43 4.39
CA LYS A 20 -9.35 -19.67 2.98
C LYS A 20 -9.89 -18.38 2.38
N LEU A 21 -9.13 -17.77 1.47
CA LEU A 21 -9.61 -16.72 0.58
C LEU A 21 -10.60 -17.34 -0.42
N ILE A 22 -11.82 -16.83 -0.46
CA ILE A 22 -12.92 -17.55 -1.13
C ILE A 22 -13.35 -16.85 -2.41
N SER A 23 -13.36 -15.52 -2.38
CA SER A 23 -13.74 -14.73 -3.54
C SER A 23 -12.87 -13.49 -3.67
N ARG A 24 -12.44 -13.22 -4.90
CA ARG A 24 -11.78 -11.99 -5.32
C ARG A 24 -12.76 -11.19 -6.18
N SER A 25 -13.02 -9.94 -5.83
CA SER A 25 -13.91 -9.04 -6.58
C SER A 25 -13.17 -7.76 -6.95
N TYR A 26 -13.13 -7.42 -8.24
CA TYR A 26 -12.60 -6.15 -8.70
C TYR A 26 -13.62 -5.03 -8.48
N LYS A 27 -13.23 -3.97 -7.77
CA LYS A 27 -14.10 -2.83 -7.43
C LYS A 27 -13.88 -1.62 -8.32
N GLY A 28 -12.97 -1.71 -9.30
CA GLY A 28 -12.56 -0.59 -10.13
C GLY A 28 -11.50 0.30 -9.49
N THR A 29 -11.18 1.39 -10.17
CA THR A 29 -10.30 2.45 -9.67
C THR A 29 -11.10 3.44 -8.85
N ARG A 30 -10.67 3.70 -7.61
CA ARG A 30 -11.27 4.71 -6.73
C ARG A 30 -10.20 5.42 -5.91
N PRO A 31 -10.40 6.69 -5.55
CA PRO A 31 -9.52 7.36 -4.61
C PRO A 31 -9.65 6.70 -3.23
N ILE A 32 -8.50 6.34 -2.64
CA ILE A 32 -8.41 5.83 -1.28
C ILE A 32 -7.56 6.77 -0.42
N ASP A 33 -7.87 6.79 0.86
CA ASP A 33 -7.07 7.49 1.86
C ASP A 33 -5.76 6.71 2.11
N VAL A 34 -4.61 7.37 1.90
CA VAL A 34 -3.29 6.76 2.08
C VAL A 34 -3.00 6.38 3.53
N ASN A 35 -3.72 6.96 4.49
CA ASN A 35 -3.62 6.66 5.91
C ASN A 35 -4.38 5.38 6.29
N LYS A 36 -5.35 4.96 5.49
CA LYS A 36 -6.08 3.68 5.68
C LYS A 36 -5.27 2.47 5.21
N ILE A 37 -4.12 2.68 4.60
CA ILE A 37 -3.22 1.62 4.16
C ILE A 37 -2.50 1.05 5.38
N VAL A 38 -2.82 -0.20 5.71
CA VAL A 38 -2.27 -0.89 6.88
C VAL A 38 -1.11 -1.82 6.53
N GLY A 39 -0.93 -2.18 5.25
CA GLY A 39 -0.05 -3.29 4.89
C GLY A 39 0.47 -3.30 3.45
N SER A 40 1.25 -4.34 3.14
CA SER A 40 1.75 -4.64 1.80
C SER A 40 1.62 -6.12 1.49
N VAL A 41 1.38 -6.43 0.22
CA VAL A 41 1.46 -7.79 -0.35
C VAL A 41 2.89 -8.05 -0.83
N GLY A 42 3.46 -9.21 -0.50
CA GLY A 42 4.75 -9.69 -1.03
C GLY A 42 6.03 -8.92 -0.65
N ARG A 43 5.92 -7.69 -0.11
CA ARG A 43 7.04 -6.80 0.23
C ARG A 43 7.35 -6.70 1.73
N CYS A 44 6.53 -7.36 2.56
CA CYS A 44 6.71 -7.45 4.00
C CYS A 44 6.82 -8.92 4.39
N HIS A 45 7.98 -9.33 4.90
CA HIS A 45 8.22 -10.67 5.41
C HIS A 45 8.69 -10.57 6.86
N ASN A 46 8.06 -11.31 7.78
CA ASN A 46 8.39 -11.32 9.22
C ASN A 46 8.38 -9.91 9.86
N GLY A 47 7.37 -9.08 9.53
CA GLY A 47 7.26 -7.72 10.05
C GLY A 47 8.32 -6.73 9.54
N GLN A 48 9.19 -7.13 8.61
CA GLN A 48 10.14 -6.23 7.97
C GLN A 48 9.66 -5.95 6.54
N CYS A 49 9.34 -4.68 6.29
CA CYS A 49 8.98 -4.21 4.97
C CYS A 49 10.19 -3.50 4.39
N GLU A 50 10.49 -3.79 3.13
CA GLU A 50 11.59 -3.10 2.45
C GLU A 50 11.38 -1.59 2.48
N SER A 51 12.40 -0.88 2.97
CA SER A 51 12.39 0.57 2.95
C SER A 51 12.56 1.07 1.53
N ILE A 52 11.79 2.09 1.16
CA ILE A 52 11.89 2.73 -0.13
C ILE A 52 13.16 3.57 -0.17
N ASP A 53 14.02 3.35 -1.18
CA ASP A 53 15.17 4.22 -1.41
C ASP A 53 14.73 5.57 -1.97
N LYS A 54 14.65 6.55 -1.07
CA LYS A 54 14.28 7.94 -1.39
C LYS A 54 15.34 8.67 -2.22
N ASN A 55 16.58 8.19 -2.25
CA ASN A 55 17.65 8.79 -3.06
C ASN A 55 17.60 8.38 -4.52
N SER A 56 16.89 7.29 -4.84
CA SER A 56 16.71 6.81 -6.21
C SER A 56 16.12 7.88 -7.12
N GLN A 57 16.63 7.95 -8.35
CA GLN A 57 16.10 8.87 -9.37
C GLN A 57 14.61 8.60 -9.64
N ARG A 58 14.19 7.33 -9.53
CA ARG A 58 12.79 6.93 -9.64
C ARG A 58 11.92 7.60 -8.58
N TYR A 59 12.32 7.56 -7.31
CA TYR A 59 11.57 8.21 -6.23
C TYR A 59 11.48 9.72 -6.43
N LYS A 60 12.60 10.37 -6.75
CA LYS A 60 12.65 11.82 -7.02
C LYS A 60 11.73 12.24 -8.17
N ASN A 61 11.73 11.47 -9.26
CA ASN A 61 10.85 11.73 -10.40
C ASN A 61 9.36 11.56 -10.04
N ILE A 62 9.01 10.54 -9.24
CA ILE A 62 7.64 10.33 -8.75
C ILE A 62 7.20 11.47 -7.84
N LYS A 63 8.06 11.87 -6.88
CA LYS A 63 7.77 12.98 -5.96
C LYS A 63 7.54 14.27 -6.73
N LYS A 64 8.44 14.61 -7.66
CA LYS A 64 8.30 15.81 -8.50
C LYS A 64 7.03 15.80 -9.33
N ALA A 65 6.62 14.64 -9.86
CA ALA A 65 5.37 14.50 -10.59
C ALA A 65 4.15 14.74 -9.68
N LEU A 66 4.16 14.22 -8.45
CA LEU A 66 3.10 14.48 -7.47
C LEU A 66 3.05 15.95 -7.06
N GLU A 67 4.20 16.58 -6.78
CA GLU A 67 4.29 18.02 -6.46
C GLU A 67 3.79 18.91 -7.61
N SER A 68 3.95 18.45 -8.86
CA SER A 68 3.46 19.13 -10.05
C SER A 68 1.99 18.81 -10.37
N LEU A 69 1.27 18.13 -9.47
CA LEU A 69 -0.11 17.66 -9.65
C LEU A 69 -0.33 16.86 -10.96
N LYS A 70 0.71 16.16 -11.43
CA LYS A 70 0.58 15.30 -12.59
C LYS A 70 -0.21 14.06 -12.22
N VAL A 71 -1.13 13.68 -13.11
CA VAL A 71 -1.83 12.39 -13.02
C VAL A 71 -0.79 11.29 -13.12
N LEU A 72 -0.65 10.54 -12.03
CA LEU A 72 0.13 9.30 -12.01
C LEU A 72 -0.80 8.11 -12.25
N PRO A 73 -0.27 6.97 -12.69
CA PRO A 73 -1.06 5.75 -12.76
C PRO A 73 -1.68 5.45 -11.39
N ALA A 74 -2.80 4.73 -11.37
CA ALA A 74 -3.40 4.26 -10.13
C ALA A 74 -2.47 3.27 -9.41
N ILE A 75 -2.46 3.28 -8.09
CA ILE A 75 -1.81 2.23 -7.29
C ILE A 75 -2.67 0.97 -7.30
N LYS A 76 -2.13 -0.20 -6.94
CA LYS A 76 -2.92 -1.42 -6.78
C LYS A 76 -3.02 -1.80 -5.32
N VAL A 77 -4.24 -1.98 -4.84
CA VAL A 77 -4.48 -2.36 -3.44
C VAL A 77 -5.41 -3.55 -3.32
N TYR A 78 -5.15 -4.38 -2.33
CA TYR A 78 -6.06 -5.43 -1.88
C TYR A 78 -6.82 -4.95 -0.65
N VAL A 79 -8.10 -5.26 -0.58
CA VAL A 79 -8.96 -4.96 0.57
C VAL A 79 -9.40 -6.26 1.20
N VAL A 80 -9.17 -6.39 2.50
CA VAL A 80 -9.55 -7.56 3.30
C VAL A 80 -10.04 -7.06 4.64
N ASP A 81 -11.22 -7.47 5.11
CA ASP A 81 -11.78 -7.00 6.40
C ASP A 81 -11.74 -5.47 6.57
N ASN A 82 -12.02 -4.71 5.50
CA ASN A 82 -11.93 -3.24 5.43
C ASN A 82 -10.52 -2.64 5.59
N GLU A 83 -9.48 -3.46 5.58
CA GLU A 83 -8.08 -3.06 5.63
C GLU A 83 -7.45 -3.01 4.22
N TYR A 84 -6.65 -1.98 3.94
CA TYR A 84 -5.99 -1.80 2.64
C TYR A 84 -4.53 -2.27 2.66
N TYR A 85 -4.16 -3.08 1.68
CA TYR A 85 -2.82 -3.63 1.49
C TYR A 85 -2.26 -3.23 0.13
N ILE A 86 -1.09 -2.60 0.09
CA ILE A 86 -0.45 -2.20 -1.18
C ILE A 86 0.10 -3.43 -1.89
N VAL A 87 -0.32 -3.62 -3.13
CA VAL A 87 0.23 -4.62 -4.04
C VAL A 87 1.34 -4.00 -4.88
N ASP A 88 1.05 -2.83 -5.45
CA ASP A 88 2.00 -2.05 -6.26
C ASP A 88 1.80 -0.56 -6.03
N GLY A 89 2.89 0.20 -6.18
CA GLY A 89 2.89 1.66 -6.04
C GLY A 89 3.42 2.18 -4.71
N HIS A 90 4.20 1.40 -3.95
CA HIS A 90 4.78 1.82 -2.65
C HIS A 90 5.51 3.17 -2.71
N HIS A 91 6.32 3.40 -3.75
CA HIS A 91 7.00 4.68 -3.94
C HIS A 91 6.03 5.86 -4.04
N ARG A 92 4.88 5.66 -4.70
CA ARG A 92 3.83 6.69 -4.85
C ARG A 92 3.15 6.95 -3.51
N VAL A 93 2.83 5.91 -2.75
CA VAL A 93 2.23 6.05 -1.41
C VAL A 93 3.17 6.78 -0.46
N GLU A 94 4.44 6.38 -0.37
CA GLU A 94 5.42 7.05 0.50
C GLU A 94 5.67 8.49 0.06
N ALA A 95 5.80 8.76 -1.25
CA ALA A 95 5.95 10.12 -1.75
C ALA A 95 4.71 10.98 -1.46
N SER A 96 3.50 10.42 -1.58
CA SER A 96 2.24 11.13 -1.29
C SER A 96 2.12 11.46 0.20
N LYS A 97 2.45 10.51 1.09
CA LYS A 97 2.54 10.74 2.53
C LYS A 97 3.56 11.84 2.87
N GLU A 98 4.68 11.90 2.16
CA GLU A 98 5.72 12.89 2.40
C GLU A 98 5.34 14.31 1.98
N ILE A 99 4.53 14.47 0.93
CA ILE A 99 4.02 15.78 0.48
C ILE A 99 2.69 16.18 1.13
N GLY A 100 2.14 15.34 2.01
CA GLY A 100 0.86 15.61 2.69
C GLY A 100 -0.39 15.34 1.84
N MET A 101 -0.28 14.55 0.76
CA MET A 101 -1.42 14.17 -0.07
C MET A 101 -2.19 13.03 0.58
N GLU A 102 -3.46 13.28 0.91
CA GLU A 102 -4.30 12.35 1.68
C GLU A 102 -4.93 11.25 0.83
N PHE A 103 -5.18 11.51 -0.45
CA PHE A 103 -5.88 10.58 -1.34
C PHE A 103 -5.04 10.21 -2.56
N LEU A 104 -5.09 8.94 -2.96
CA LEU A 104 -4.52 8.44 -4.21
C LEU A 104 -5.52 7.54 -4.94
N ASP A 105 -5.54 7.63 -6.26
CA ASP A 105 -6.29 6.69 -7.09
C ASP A 105 -5.70 5.29 -6.97
N ALA A 106 -6.55 4.33 -6.61
CA ALA A 106 -6.18 2.96 -6.43
C ALA A 106 -7.15 2.01 -7.14
N GLU A 107 -6.60 1.03 -7.85
CA GLU A 107 -7.33 -0.14 -8.30
C GLU A 107 -7.58 -1.06 -7.10
N ILE A 108 -8.85 -1.22 -6.74
CA ILE A 108 -9.27 -1.94 -5.55
C ILE A 108 -9.67 -3.36 -5.91
N ILE A 109 -9.07 -4.32 -5.22
CA ILE A 109 -9.40 -5.73 -5.32
C ILE A 109 -9.80 -6.22 -3.93
N GLU A 110 -11.09 -6.46 -3.75
CA GLU A 110 -11.65 -6.93 -2.49
C GLU A 110 -11.57 -8.45 -2.40
N PHE A 111 -11.12 -8.94 -1.25
CA PHE A 111 -11.19 -10.34 -0.88
C PHE A 111 -12.15 -10.52 0.29
N LYS A 112 -12.90 -11.64 0.26
CA LYS A 112 -13.83 -12.01 1.34
C LYS A 112 -13.52 -13.40 1.88
N TYR A 113 -13.74 -13.56 3.18
CA TYR A 113 -13.77 -14.84 3.90
C TYR A 113 -15.22 -15.35 4.03
N HIS A 114 -15.38 -16.60 4.48
CA HIS A 114 -16.64 -17.25 4.90
C HIS A 114 -16.44 -17.78 6.32
#